data_AF-A0A537FRZ9-F1
#
_entry.id   AF-A0A537FRZ9-F1
#
_cell.length_a   1.000
_cell.length_b   1.000
_cell.length_c   1.000
_cell.angle_alpha   90.00
_cell.angle_beta   90.00
_cell.angle_gamma   90.00
#
_symmetry.space_group_name_H-M   'P 1'
#
loop_
_entity.id
_entity.type
_entity.pdbx_description
1 polymer ?
#
loop_
_entity_poly.entity_id
_entity_poly.type
_entity_poly.pdbx_seq_one_letter_code
_entity_poly.pdbx_strand_id
1 'polypeptide(L)' 'MSLAIVEFLGKKGSVTDTDLQKELNSNFGETSFREVNRELMKLELAGILRVSRLTKGKRLVELIGKPTID' A
#
# COMPACT_ATOMS: atom_id res chain seq x y z
N MET A 1 -4.21 -7.82 -7.23
CA MET A 1 -3.96 -7.12 -5.95
C MET A 1 -3.15 -5.84 -6.13
N SER A 2 -2.02 -5.87 -6.85
CA SER A 2 -1.13 -4.70 -6.99
C SER A 2 -1.82 -3.46 -7.59
N LEU A 3 -2.67 -3.62 -8.61
CA LEU A 3 -3.47 -2.50 -9.16
C LEU A 3 -4.38 -1.86 -8.12
N ALA A 4 -5.08 -2.65 -7.31
CA ALA A 4 -5.97 -2.14 -6.27
C ALA A 4 -5.21 -1.38 -5.17
N ILE A 5 -3.99 -1.83 -4.81
CA ILE A 5 -3.12 -1.09 -3.89
C ILE A 5 -2.81 0.30 -4.48
N VAL A 6 -2.41 0.37 -5.74
CA VAL A 6 -2.06 1.63 -6.41
C VAL A 6 -3.27 2.56 -6.52
N GLU A 7 -4.43 2.04 -6.94
CA GLU A 7 -5.66 2.83 -7.05
C GLU A 7 -6.13 3.37 -5.70
N PHE A 8 -6.07 2.53 -4.66
CA PHE A 8 -6.45 2.93 -3.30
C PHE A 8 -5.54 4.03 -2.76
N LEU A 9 -4.22 3.86 -2.88
CA LEU A 9 -3.25 4.88 -2.49
C LEU A 9 -3.38 6.15 -3.35
N GLY A 10 -3.74 6.04 -4.62
CA GLY A 10 -4.04 7.17 -5.49
C GLY A 10 -5.19 8.03 -4.95
N LYS A 11 -6.27 7.38 -4.50
CA LYS A 11 -7.46 8.04 -3.93
C LYS A 11 -7.22 8.57 -2.51
N LYS A 12 -6.61 7.78 -1.63
CA LYS A 12 -6.47 8.10 -0.20
C LYS A 12 -5.17 8.84 0.16
N GLY A 13 -4.16 8.79 -0.69
CA GLY A 13 -2.80 9.23 -0.36
C GLY A 13 -2.07 8.18 0.46
N SER A 14 -1.34 8.62 1.48
CA SER A 14 -0.61 7.72 2.38
C SER A 14 -1.55 7.05 3.38
N VAL A 15 -1.41 5.74 3.59
CA VAL A 15 -2.22 4.96 4.53
C VAL A 15 -1.35 4.04 5.36
N THR A 16 -1.87 3.51 6.47
CA THR A 16 -1.14 2.51 7.25
C THR A 16 -1.20 1.15 6.56
N ASP A 17 -0.19 0.32 6.75
CA ASP A 17 -0.17 -1.06 6.23
C ASP A 17 -1.33 -1.91 6.76
N THR A 18 -1.77 -1.64 8.00
CA THR A 18 -2.97 -2.28 8.58
C THR A 18 -4.27 -1.80 7.95
N ASP A 19 -4.40 -0.51 7.62
CA ASP A 19 -5.61 0.01 6.97
C ASP A 19 -5.67 -0.45 5.51
N LEU A 20 -4.52 -0.52 4.84
CA LEU A 20 -4.40 -1.10 3.51
C LEU A 20 -4.86 -2.56 3.50
N GLN A 21 -4.42 -3.38 4.46
CA GLN A 21 -4.86 -4.77 4.53
C GLN A 21 -6.37 -4.88 4.79
N LYS A 22 -6.94 -4.07 5.68
CA LYS A 22 -8.40 -4.06 5.91
C LYS A 22 -9.16 -3.75 4.63
N GLU A 23 -8.69 -2.78 3.86
CA GLU A 23 -9.30 -2.44 2.57
C GLU A 23 -9.20 -3.59 1.57
N LEU A 24 -8.02 -4.22 1.47
CA LEU A 24 -7.82 -5.37 0.58
C LEU A 24 -8.72 -6.54 0.99
N ASN A 25 -8.91 -6.77 2.29
CA ASN A 25 -9.81 -7.81 2.79
C ASN A 25 -11.27 -7.57 2.36
N SER A 26 -11.73 -6.31 2.42
CA SER A 26 -13.08 -5.94 2.00
C SER A 26 -13.32 -6.13 0.50
N ASN A 27 -12.29 -5.98 -0.33
CA ASN A 27 -12.42 -6.06 -1.79
C ASN A 27 -12.08 -7.44 -2.39
N PHE A 28 -11.22 -8.22 -1.72
CA PHE A 28 -10.67 -9.48 -2.26
C PHE A 28 -10.90 -10.70 -1.35
N GLY A 29 -11.58 -10.56 -0.22
CA GLY A 29 -11.68 -11.60 0.82
C GLY A 29 -10.44 -11.65 1.72
N GLU A 30 -10.36 -12.57 2.67
CA GLU A 30 -9.24 -12.64 3.62
C GLU A 30 -7.88 -12.75 2.92
N THR A 31 -7.06 -11.70 3.04
CA THR A 31 -5.66 -11.66 2.62
C THR A 31 -4.73 -11.72 3.82
N SER A 32 -3.74 -12.60 3.74
CA SER A 32 -2.73 -12.71 4.80
C SER A 32 -1.78 -11.51 4.77
N PHE A 33 -1.23 -11.15 5.93
CA PHE A 33 -0.16 -10.14 6.01
C PHE A 33 1.03 -10.51 5.12
N ARG A 34 1.33 -11.80 4.97
CA ARG A 34 2.44 -12.28 4.13
C ARG A 34 2.21 -11.95 2.66
N GLU A 35 0.99 -12.14 2.15
CA GLU A 35 0.64 -11.82 0.76
C GLU A 35 0.69 -10.32 0.52
N VAL A 36 0.11 -9.52 1.41
CA VAL A 36 0.15 -8.06 1.31
C VAL A 36 1.60 -7.56 1.35
N ASN A 37 2.41 -8.06 2.28
CA ASN A 37 3.84 -7.71 2.37
C ASN A 37 4.61 -8.08 1.10
N ARG A 38 4.31 -9.24 0.48
CA ARG A 38 4.96 -9.66 -0.76
C ARG A 38 4.62 -8.71 -1.91
N GLU A 39 3.38 -8.28 -2.03
CA GLU A 39 2.98 -7.31 -3.05
C GLU A 39 3.57 -5.92 -2.80
N LEU A 40 3.58 -5.45 -1.55
CA LEU A 40 4.23 -4.20 -1.19
C LEU A 40 5.72 -4.22 -1.54
N MET A 41 6.43 -5.30 -1.21
CA MET A 41 7.85 -5.46 -1.56
C MET A 41 8.07 -5.42 -3.07
N LYS A 42 7.23 -6.08 -3.87
CA LYS A 42 7.34 -6.04 -5.35
C LYS A 42 7.16 -4.62 -5.88
N LEU A 43 6.14 -3.90 -5.41
CA LEU A 43 5.83 -2.54 -5.86
C LEU A 43 6.89 -1.54 -5.39
N GLU A 44 7.46 -1.74 -4.21
CA GLU A 44 8.56 -0.93 -3.68
C GLU A 44 9.85 -1.13 -4.50
N LEU A 45 10.21 -2.37 -4.82
CA LEU A 45 11.34 -2.69 -5.70
C LEU A 45 11.15 -2.12 -7.12
N ALA A 46 9.90 -2.02 -7.58
CA ALA A 46 9.56 -1.42 -8.86
C ALA A 46 9.53 0.13 -8.82
N GLY A 47 9.76 0.76 -7.66
CA GLY A 47 9.75 2.22 -7.50
C GLY A 47 8.36 2.85 -7.59
N ILE A 48 7.29 2.08 -7.41
CA ILE A 48 5.89 2.56 -7.54
C ILE A 48 5.40 3.19 -6.24
N LEU A 49 5.77 2.58 -5.10
CA LEU A 49 5.39 3.03 -3.76
C LEU A 49 6.59 2.95 -2.81
N ARG A 50 6.48 3.62 -1.67
CA ARG A 50 7.42 3.47 -0.56
C ARG A 50 6.70 2.99 0.70
N VAL A 51 7.41 2.21 1.51
CA VAL A 51 6.94 1.78 2.82
C VAL A 51 7.89 2.33 3.90
N SER A 52 7.40 3.27 4.71
CA SER A 52 8.19 3.89 5.79
C SER A 52 7.71 3.42 7.16
N ARG A 53 8.62 3.36 8.14
CA ARG A 53 8.25 3.05 9.53
C ARG A 53 7.67 4.29 10.19
N LEU A 54 6.48 4.17 10.79
CA LEU A 54 5.89 5.21 11.65
C LEU A 54 6.33 5.01 13.09
N THR A 55 6.01 3.83 13.65
CA THR A 55 6.36 3.41 15.02
C THR A 55 6.60 1.90 15.04
N LYS A 56 6.92 1.31 16.20
CA LYS A 56 7.13 -0.14 16.32
C LYS A 56 5.86 -0.88 15.87
N GLY A 57 5.99 -1.67 14.81
CA GLY A 57 4.89 -2.48 14.26
C GLY A 57 3.89 -1.73 13.37
N LYS A 58 4.14 -0.45 13.05
CA LYS A 58 3.25 0.35 12.20
C LYS A 58 4.03 0.96 11.04
N ARG A 59 3.55 0.75 9.81
CA ARG A 59 4.18 1.27 8.59
C ARG A 59 3.22 2.19 7.84
N LEU A 60 3.76 3.20 7.17
CA LEU A 60 3.05 4.06 6.24
C LEU A 60 3.39 3.62 4.83
N VAL A 61 2.38 3.52 3.97
CA VAL A 61 2.50 3.16 2.56
C VAL A 61 1.98 4.32 1.73
N GLU A 62 2.74 4.76 0.73
CA GLU A 62 2.35 5.86 -0.16
C GLU A 62 2.98 5.71 -1.55
N LEU A 63 2.34 6.26 -2.58
CA LEU A 63 2.89 6.29 -3.94
C LEU A 63 4.11 7.23 -4.01
N ILE A 64 5.14 6.81 -4.76
CA ILE A 64 6.37 7.62 -4.93
C ILE A 64 6.13 8.83 -5.87
N GLY A 65 5.07 8.80 -6.67
CA GLY A 65 4.59 9.94 -7.43
C GLY A 65 3.08 9.95 -7.48
N LYS A 66 2.46 11.03 -7.01
CA LYS A 66 1.29 11.55 -7.70
C LYS A 66 1.85 12.44 -8.81
N PRO A 67 1.34 12.40 -10.06
CA PRO A 67 1.54 13.53 -10.93
C PRO A 67 0.90 14.72 -10.20
N THR A 68 1.74 15.59 -9.65
CA THR A 68 1.34 16.96 -9.37
C THR A 68 1.03 17.52 -10.75
N ILE A 69 -0.25 17.48 -11.12
CA ILE A 69 -0.73 18.31 -12.22
C ILE A 69 -0.77 19.71 -11.58
N ASP A 70 0.35 20.41 -11.68
CA ASP A 70 0.37 21.87 -11.61
C ASP A 70 -0.31 22.44 -12.88
#